data_AF-A0A7K3KJU2-F1
#
_entry.id   AF-A0A7K3KJU2-F1
#
_cell.length_a   1.000
_cell.length_b   1.000
_cell.length_c   1.000
_cell.angle_alpha   90.00
_cell.angle_beta   90.00
_cell.angle_gamma   90.00
#
_symmetry.space_group_name_H-M   'P 1'
#
loop_
_entity.id
_entity.type
_entity.pdbx_description
1 polymer ?
#
loop_
_entity_poly.entity_id
_entity_poly.type
_entity_poly.pdbx_seq_one_letter_code
_entity_poly.pdbx_strand_id
1 'polypeptide(L)' 'MTAEYLAEQFDGPLDALGAYEGVTDSMFVHGQSNARPYTCVVWDLAYENGTAQIRASYFEDGKLAALLFMS' A
#
# COMPACT_ATOMS: atom_id res chain seq x y z
N MET A 1 -5.76 -11.19 -6.48
CA MET A 1 -6.16 -9.77 -6.53
C MET A 1 -7.06 -9.61 -7.75
N THR A 2 -8.23 -9.02 -7.57
CA THR A 2 -9.17 -8.75 -8.68
C THR A 2 -9.31 -7.24 -8.88
N ALA A 3 -9.85 -6.82 -10.02
CA ALA A 3 -10.09 -5.41 -10.29
C ALA A 3 -11.13 -4.82 -9.32
N GLU A 4 -12.12 -5.62 -8.94
CA GLU A 4 -13.17 -5.24 -7.99
C GLU A 4 -12.58 -4.99 -6.59
N TYR A 5 -11.67 -5.85 -6.13
CA TYR A 5 -10.97 -5.64 -4.87
C TYR A 5 -10.12 -4.36 -4.87
N LEU A 6 -9.52 -4.00 -6.00
CA LEU A 6 -8.78 -2.74 -6.13
C LEU A 6 -9.74 -1.54 -6.13
N ALA A 7 -10.84 -1.59 -6.88
CA ALA A 7 -11.83 -0.52 -6.88
C ALA A 7 -12.41 -0.27 -5.48
N GLU A 8 -12.75 -1.33 -4.73
CA GLU A 8 -13.26 -1.22 -3.36
C GLU A 8 -12.24 -0.61 -2.38
N GLN A 9 -10.96 -0.93 -2.54
CA GLN A 9 -9.91 -0.42 -1.65
C GLN A 9 -9.45 1.00 -1.99
N PHE A 10 -9.59 1.42 -3.26
CA PHE A 10 -8.94 2.63 -3.76
C PHE A 10 -9.91 3.70 -4.29
N ASP A 11 -10.98 3.37 -5.01
CA ASP A 11 -11.75 4.37 -5.78
C ASP A 11 -12.51 5.37 -4.88
N GLY A 12 -13.15 4.90 -3.81
CA GLY A 12 -13.89 5.79 -2.91
C GLY A 12 -12.98 6.74 -2.10
N PRO A 13 -11.97 6.22 -1.40
CA PRO A 13 -11.16 7.07 -0.53
C PRO A 13 -10.14 7.94 -1.26
N LEU A 14 -9.62 7.54 -2.42
CA LEU A 14 -8.69 8.37 -3.20
C LEU A 14 -9.36 9.64 -3.73
N ASP A 15 -10.62 9.56 -4.17
CA ASP A 15 -11.37 10.71 -4.66
C ASP A 15 -11.51 11.81 -3.58
N ALA A 16 -11.62 11.41 -2.31
CA ALA A 16 -11.72 12.35 -1.18
C ALA A 16 -10.37 12.99 -0.81
N LEU A 17 -9.25 12.30 -1.07
CA LEU A 17 -7.91 12.77 -0.71
C LEU A 17 -7.39 13.84 -1.69
N GLY A 18 -7.89 13.88 -2.92
CA GLY A 18 -7.46 14.86 -3.93
C GLY A 18 -6.13 14.48 -4.59
N ALA A 19 -5.39 15.48 -5.09
CA ALA A 19 -4.15 15.21 -5.83
C ALA A 19 -3.05 14.61 -4.93
N TYR A 20 -2.31 13.62 -5.44
CA TYR A 20 -1.13 13.09 -4.76
C TYR A 20 0.01 14.10 -4.73
N GLU A 21 0.63 14.30 -3.56
CA GLU A 21 1.70 15.28 -3.36
C GLU A 21 3.07 14.63 -3.11
N GLY A 22 3.13 13.46 -2.48
CA GLY A 22 4.40 12.78 -2.23
C GLY A 22 4.38 11.70 -1.16
N VAL A 23 5.50 11.00 -1.03
CA VAL A 23 5.79 10.13 0.13
C VAL A 23 6.37 11.00 1.23
N THR A 24 5.79 10.97 2.41
CA THR A 24 6.25 11.74 3.58
C THR A 24 7.16 10.92 4.48
N ASP A 25 6.91 9.62 4.59
CA ASP A 25 7.77 8.67 5.31
C ASP A 25 7.74 7.28 4.68
N SER A 26 8.77 6.49 4.96
CA SER A 26 8.86 5.10 4.52
C SER A 26 9.56 4.22 5.54
N MET A 27 9.01 3.05 5.80
CA MET A 27 9.67 2.01 6.61
C MET A 27 9.58 0.64 5.93
N PHE A 28 10.56 -0.21 6.24
CA PHE A 28 10.60 -1.59 5.78
C PHE A 28 10.39 -2.54 6.97
N VAL A 29 9.53 -3.53 6.77
CA VAL A 29 9.24 -4.60 7.73
C VAL A 29 9.46 -5.93 7.04
N HIS A 30 10.04 -6.89 7.73
CA HIS A 30 10.21 -8.25 7.21
C HIS A 30 9.28 -9.21 7.94
N GLY A 31 8.78 -10.21 7.22
CA GLY A 31 7.89 -11.22 7.77
C GLY A 31 7.93 -12.53 7.02
N GLN A 32 7.08 -13.47 7.42
CA GLN A 32 6.98 -14.78 6.80
C GLN A 32 5.50 -15.16 6.61
N SER A 33 5.17 -15.74 5.46
CA SER A 33 3.82 -16.23 5.12
C SER A 33 3.95 -17.61 4.48
N ASN A 34 3.30 -18.64 5.03
CA ASN A 34 3.41 -20.03 4.56
C ASN A 34 4.86 -20.50 4.37
N ALA A 35 5.69 -20.25 5.38
CA ALA A 35 7.13 -20.49 5.38
C ALA A 35 7.97 -19.66 4.37
N ARG A 36 7.35 -18.79 3.57
CA ARG A 36 8.04 -17.95 2.58
C ARG A 36 8.31 -16.55 3.14
N PRO A 37 9.57 -16.07 3.15
CA PRO A 37 9.90 -14.72 3.62
C PRO A 37 9.34 -13.67 2.66
N TYR A 38 8.97 -12.51 3.21
CA TYR A 38 8.57 -11.33 2.46
C TYR A 38 9.11 -10.06 3.11
N THR A 39 9.25 -9.01 2.31
CA THR A 39 9.52 -7.64 2.78
C THR A 39 8.30 -6.78 2.46
N CYS A 40 7.79 -6.10 3.48
CA CYS A 40 6.74 -5.10 3.38
C CYS A 40 7.36 -3.72 3.43
N VAL A 41 7.04 -2.88 2.45
CA VAL A 41 7.25 -1.44 2.54
C VAL A 41 5.96 -0.79 3.00
N VAL A 42 6.07 0.09 3.99
CA VAL A 42 4.99 0.96 4.46
C VAL A 42 5.35 2.38 4.04
N TRP A 43 4.50 2.99 3.23
CA TRP A 43 4.63 4.37 2.79
C TRP A 43 3.52 5.20 3.37
N ASP A 44 3.88 6.27 4.08
CA ASP A 44 2.96 7.35 4.41
C ASP A 44 2.97 8.36 3.26
N LEU A 45 1.78 8.73 2.78
CA LEU A 45 1.54 9.49 1.57
C LEU A 45 0.78 10.77 1.92
N ALA A 46 1.24 11.89 1.36
CA ALA A 46 0.52 13.16 1.39
C ALA A 46 -0.31 13.33 0.11
N TYR A 47 -1.52 13.83 0.29
CA TYR A 47 -2.44 14.28 -0.74
C TYR A 47 -2.94 15.67 -0.37
N GLU A 48 -3.50 16.38 -1.35
CA GLU A 48 -4.03 17.74 -1.21
C GLU A 48 -4.95 17.92 0.02
N ASN A 49 -5.81 16.93 0.30
CA ASN A 49 -6.83 17.02 1.34
C ASN A 49 -6.58 16.07 2.52
N GLY A 50 -5.45 15.38 2.59
CA GLY A 50 -5.20 14.44 3.69
C GLY A 50 -3.98 13.55 3.50
N THR A 51 -3.93 12.49 4.30
CA THR A 51 -2.84 11.51 4.29
C THR A 51 -3.40 10.12 4.13
N ALA A 52 -2.64 9.24 3.47
CA ALA A 52 -2.95 7.82 3.42
C ALA A 52 -1.68 7.00 3.66
N GLN A 53 -1.84 5.72 3.93
CA GLN A 53 -0.76 4.76 4.07
C GLN A 53 -0.97 3.61 3.09
N ILE A 54 0.08 3.28 2.33
CA ILE A 54 0.15 2.06 1.52
C ILE A 54 1.09 1.07 2.20
N ARG A 55 0.66 -0.19 2.28
CA ARG A 55 1.51 -1.31 2.65
C ARG A 55 1.61 -2.28 1.47
N ALA A 56 2.81 -2.45 0.95
CA ALA A 56 3.07 -3.36 -0.16
C ALA A 56 4.10 -4.42 0.27
N SER A 57 3.68 -5.68 0.29
CA SER A 57 4.53 -6.82 0.63
C SER A 57 4.98 -7.53 -0.63
N TYR A 58 6.28 -7.83 -0.72
CA TYR A 58 6.91 -8.53 -1.83
C TYR A 58 7.63 -9.77 -1.32
N PHE A 59 7.49 -10.88 -2.04
CA PHE A 59 8.36 -12.02 -1.86
C PHE A 59 9.74 -11.75 -2.48
N GLU A 60 10.74 -12.58 -2.16
CA GLU A 60 12.11 -12.45 -2.68
C GLU A 60 12.22 -12.47 -4.22
N ASP A 61 11.27 -13.09 -4.91
CA ASP A 61 11.21 -13.09 -6.38
C ASP A 61 10.61 -11.80 -6.97
N GLY A 62 10.39 -10.79 -6.15
CA GLY A 62 9.82 -9.50 -6.54
C GLY A 62 8.31 -9.52 -6.77
N LYS A 63 7.63 -10.67 -6.58
CA LYS A 63 6.18 -10.74 -6.74
C LYS A 63 5.47 -10.11 -5.56
N LEU A 64 4.42 -9.35 -5.86
CA LEU A 64 3.52 -8.77 -4.88
C LEU A 64 2.79 -9.90 -4.12
N ALA A 65 3.02 -9.96 -2.81
CA ALA A 65 2.41 -10.89 -1.89
C ALA A 65 1.08 -10.33 -1.32
N ALA A 66 1.07 -9.04 -1.00
CA ALA A 66 -0.11 -8.34 -0.48
C ALA A 66 -0.01 -6.84 -0.77
N LEU A 67 -1.15 -6.19 -0.91
CA LEU A 67 -1.29 -4.74 -1.02
C LEU A 67 -2.46 -4.30 -0.16
N LEU A 68 -2.25 -3.28 0.66
CA LEU A 68 -3.26 -2.66 1.50
C LEU A 68 -3.16 -1.14 1.38
N PHE A 69 -4.31 -0.49 1.27
CA PHE A 69 -4.46 0.96 1.30
C PHE A 69 -5.29 1.36 2.52
N MET A 70 -4.88 2.40 3.24
CA MET A 70 -5.58 2.94 4.40
C MET A 70 -5.56 4.46 4.32
N SER A 71 -6.74 5.08 4.40
CA SER A 71 -6.95 6.53 4.34
C SER A 71 -7.81 7.00 5.49
#